data_AF-A0A7U3HWQ7-F1
#
_entry.id   AF-A0A7U3HWQ7-F1
#
_cell.length_a   1.000
_cell.length_b   1.000
_cell.length_c   1.000
_cell.angle_alpha   90.00
_cell.angle_beta   90.00
_cell.angle_gamma   90.00
#
_symmetry.space_group_name_H-M   'P 1'
#
loop_
_entity.id
_entity.type
_entity.pdbx_description
1 polymer ?
#
loop_
_entity_poly.entity_id
_entity_poly.type
_entity_poly.pdbx_seq_one_letter_code
_entity_poly.pdbx_strand_id
1 'polypeptide(L)'
;MASADVAALADGDYTVIATVTDAAGNEGSAQRDFNVAASADSLPTVAIDSIAGDDIVNAAEHEQALSVSGATTNLAEGDEVRVELNGQTYSATVAADGSWSVDVAAADVAALADGDYTVTATVTDAAGNEGSAQRDFSVAASANSLPTVAIDTIAGDDIINAAEHEQALTISGTTTNLVAGDKVNVELNGNAYEATVATDGSWSVDVAAADVHRQR
;
A
#
# COMPACT_ATOMS: atom_id res chain seq x y z
N MET A 1 12.20 6.60 -46.72
CA MET A 1 11.51 7.64 -45.93
C MET A 1 12.53 8.23 -44.98
N ALA A 2 12.55 9.55 -44.79
CA ALA A 2 13.40 10.15 -43.76
C ALA A 2 12.81 9.82 -42.37
N SER A 3 13.62 9.84 -41.30
CA SER A 3 13.09 9.58 -39.94
C SER A 3 12.02 10.60 -39.53
N ALA A 4 12.11 11.83 -40.04
CA ALA A 4 11.11 12.87 -39.84
C ALA A 4 9.75 12.53 -40.46
N ASP A 5 9.74 11.81 -41.59
CA ASP A 5 8.48 11.40 -42.25
C ASP A 5 7.79 10.29 -41.43
N VAL A 6 8.58 9.37 -40.85
CA VAL A 6 8.07 8.30 -39.99
C VAL A 6 7.52 8.87 -38.68
N ALA A 7 8.22 9.84 -38.08
CA ALA A 7 7.79 10.50 -36.86
C ALA A 7 6.54 11.38 -37.03
N ALA A 8 6.17 11.71 -38.27
CA ALA A 8 4.99 12.51 -38.59
C ALA A 8 3.75 11.65 -38.90
N LEU A 9 3.86 10.32 -38.90
CA LEU A 9 2.69 9.44 -39.02
C LEU A 9 1.82 9.61 -37.78
N ALA A 10 0.53 9.86 -38.00
CA ALA A 10 -0.46 9.86 -36.94
C ALA A 10 -0.81 8.42 -36.55
N ASP A 11 -1.49 8.24 -35.42
CA ASP A 11 -1.97 6.91 -35.06
C ASP A 11 -3.03 6.41 -36.05
N GLY A 12 -3.02 5.11 -36.31
CA GLY A 12 -3.98 4.43 -37.18
C GLY A 12 -3.36 3.40 -38.12
N ASP A 13 -4.20 2.85 -38.99
CA ASP A 13 -3.81 1.83 -39.95
C ASP A 13 -3.28 2.45 -41.25
N TYR A 14 -2.19 1.91 -41.74
CA TYR A 14 -1.51 2.31 -42.96
C TYR A 14 -1.29 1.10 -43.87
N THR A 15 -1.34 1.33 -45.18
CA THR A 15 -0.97 0.34 -46.20
C THR A 15 0.25 0.83 -46.96
N VAL A 16 1.31 0.02 -47.01
CA VAL A 16 2.43 0.23 -47.94
C VAL A 16 2.18 -0.58 -49.21
N ILE A 17 2.36 0.07 -50.37
CA ILE A 17 2.21 -0.54 -51.69
C ILE A 17 3.55 -0.41 -52.42
N ALA A 18 4.04 -1.52 -52.96
CA ALA A 18 5.21 -1.57 -53.83
C ALA A 18 4.77 -1.97 -55.24
N THR A 19 5.22 -1.22 -56.24
CA THR A 19 4.99 -1.51 -57.66
C THR A 19 6.32 -1.61 -58.39
N VAL A 20 6.39 -2.47 -59.40
CA VAL A 20 7.55 -2.60 -60.29
C VAL A 20 7.07 -2.63 -61.74
N THR A 21 7.87 -2.03 -62.62
CA THR A 21 7.69 -2.12 -64.06
C THR A 21 9.01 -2.53 -64.68
N ASP A 22 9.02 -3.57 -65.54
CA ASP A 22 10.23 -3.97 -66.25
C ASP A 22 10.47 -3.15 -67.52
N ALA A 23 11.62 -3.36 -68.18
CA ALA A 23 11.98 -2.63 -69.40
C ALA A 23 11.05 -2.93 -70.60
N ALA A 24 10.30 -4.03 -70.57
CA ALA A 24 9.32 -4.39 -71.59
C ALA A 24 7.93 -3.81 -71.29
N GLY A 25 7.73 -3.19 -70.12
CA GLY A 25 6.46 -2.60 -69.69
C GLY A 25 5.56 -3.55 -68.90
N ASN A 26 6.06 -4.71 -68.44
CA ASN A 26 5.28 -5.58 -67.55
C ASN A 26 5.25 -5.00 -66.15
N GLU A 27 4.09 -5.02 -65.50
CA GLU A 27 3.90 -4.49 -64.15
C GLU A 27 3.64 -5.61 -63.12
N GLY A 28 4.06 -5.36 -61.88
CA GLY A 28 3.73 -6.16 -60.71
C GLY A 28 3.55 -5.29 -59.48
N SER A 29 2.74 -5.74 -58.52
CA SER A 29 2.54 -5.03 -57.27
C SER A 29 2.42 -5.97 -56.07
N ALA A 30 2.74 -5.45 -54.90
CA ALA A 30 2.51 -6.08 -53.60
C ALA A 30 2.10 -5.01 -52.59
N GLN A 31 1.34 -5.39 -51.58
CA GLN A 31 0.96 -4.48 -50.50
C GLN A 31 1.04 -5.17 -49.14
N ARG A 32 1.15 -4.37 -48.08
CA ARG A 32 1.12 -4.82 -46.68
C ARG A 32 0.54 -3.73 -45.79
N ASP A 33 -0.29 -4.14 -44.84
CA ASP A 33 -0.86 -3.26 -43.82
C ASP A 33 0.01 -3.25 -42.55
N PHE A 34 -0.01 -2.13 -41.83
CA PHE A 34 0.60 -1.95 -40.51
C PHE A 34 -0.15 -0.87 -39.72
N ASN A 35 -0.03 -0.88 -38.39
CA ASN A 35 -0.63 0.12 -37.51
C ASN A 35 0.46 1.00 -36.89
N VAL A 36 0.12 2.27 -36.64
CA VAL A 36 0.91 3.22 -35.85
C VAL A 36 0.13 3.52 -34.59
N ALA A 37 0.76 3.30 -33.43
CA ALA A 37 0.24 3.62 -32.10
C ALA A 37 1.37 4.26 -31.29
N ALA A 38 1.68 5.51 -31.61
CA ALA A 38 2.85 6.22 -31.11
C ALA A 38 2.50 7.56 -30.44
N SER A 39 1.24 8.00 -30.52
CA SER A 39 0.80 9.18 -29.76
C SER A 39 0.74 8.87 -28.27
N ALA A 40 0.87 9.92 -27.44
CA ALA A 40 0.84 9.80 -25.98
C ALA A 40 -0.48 9.17 -25.48
N ASP A 41 -1.60 9.39 -26.17
CA ASP A 41 -2.91 8.86 -25.80
C ASP A 41 -3.06 7.35 -26.12
N SER A 42 -2.16 6.80 -26.94
CA SER A 42 -2.11 5.37 -27.28
C SER A 42 -1.07 4.60 -26.48
N LEU A 43 -0.22 5.29 -25.70
CA LEU A 43 0.77 4.61 -24.86
C LEU A 43 0.06 3.91 -23.68
N PRO A 44 0.54 2.73 -23.26
CA PRO A 44 -0.01 2.06 -22.09
C PRO A 44 0.29 2.87 -20.83
N THR A 45 -0.69 2.96 -19.93
CA THR A 45 -0.49 3.53 -18.60
C THR A 45 -0.78 2.49 -17.54
N VAL A 46 -0.10 2.57 -16.41
CA VAL A 46 -0.39 1.79 -15.21
C VAL A 46 -0.50 2.74 -14.02
N ALA A 47 -1.38 2.44 -13.08
CA ALA A 47 -1.52 3.10 -11.79
C ALA A 47 -1.51 2.03 -10.69
N ILE A 48 -1.12 2.43 -9.48
CA ILE A 48 -1.06 1.55 -8.29
C ILE A 48 -1.96 2.18 -7.22
N ASP A 49 -2.84 1.39 -6.61
CA ASP A 49 -3.72 1.80 -5.52
C ASP A 49 -2.98 1.87 -4.18
N SER A 50 -3.67 2.37 -3.13
CA SER A 50 -3.25 2.31 -1.72
C SER A 50 -2.69 0.96 -1.31
N ILE A 51 -1.50 0.93 -0.73
CA ILE A 51 -0.88 -0.29 -0.18
C ILE A 51 -1.44 -0.46 1.22
N ALA A 52 -1.92 -1.66 1.56
CA ALA A 52 -2.63 -1.90 2.83
C ALA A 52 -3.87 -0.98 3.08
N GLY A 53 -4.34 -0.26 2.07
CA GLY A 53 -5.47 0.68 2.18
C GLY A 53 -5.10 2.09 2.65
N ASP A 54 -3.94 2.29 3.28
CA ASP A 54 -3.52 3.57 3.86
C ASP A 54 -2.02 3.90 3.72
N ASP A 55 -1.27 3.09 2.95
CA ASP A 55 0.17 3.18 2.71
C ASP A 55 1.06 2.89 3.93
N ILE A 56 0.50 2.21 4.93
CA ILE A 56 1.23 1.80 6.11
C ILE A 56 0.96 0.31 6.35
N VAL A 57 1.96 -0.54 6.12
CA VAL A 57 1.89 -1.93 6.54
C VAL A 57 2.15 -2.00 8.04
N ASN A 58 1.09 -2.24 8.81
CA ASN A 58 1.17 -2.40 10.26
C ASN A 58 1.56 -3.84 10.66
N ALA A 59 1.76 -4.07 11.96
CA ALA A 59 2.18 -5.38 12.47
C ALA A 59 1.22 -6.54 12.11
N ALA A 60 -0.09 -6.30 12.04
CA ALA A 60 -1.05 -7.35 11.70
C ALA A 60 -1.07 -7.68 10.20
N GLU A 61 -0.87 -6.67 9.35
CA GLU A 61 -0.74 -6.84 7.90
C GLU A 61 0.61 -7.44 7.51
N HIS A 62 1.67 -7.15 8.26
CA HIS A 62 3.02 -7.68 8.03
C HIS A 62 3.11 -9.21 8.13
N GLU A 63 2.17 -9.81 8.85
CA GLU A 63 2.04 -11.27 9.01
C GLU A 63 1.17 -11.93 7.91
N GLN A 64 0.67 -11.16 6.95
CA GLN A 64 -0.27 -11.61 5.93
C GLN A 64 0.27 -11.37 4.51
N ALA A 65 -0.37 -12.02 3.53
CA ALA A 65 -0.11 -11.70 2.14
C ALA A 65 -0.66 -10.30 1.83
N LEU A 66 0.10 -9.51 1.07
CA LEU A 66 -0.24 -8.14 0.71
C LEU A 66 -0.68 -8.10 -0.75
N SER A 67 -1.93 -7.73 -1.01
CA SER A 67 -2.41 -7.47 -2.36
C SER A 67 -1.92 -6.10 -2.83
N VAL A 68 -1.18 -6.08 -3.94
CA VAL A 68 -0.84 -4.86 -4.68
C VAL A 68 -1.76 -4.81 -5.90
N SER A 69 -2.52 -3.73 -6.05
CA SER A 69 -3.50 -3.58 -7.14
C SER A 69 -3.39 -2.23 -7.83
N GLY A 70 -4.11 -2.11 -8.94
CA GLY A 70 -4.35 -0.84 -9.59
C GLY A 70 -5.11 -0.99 -10.89
N ALA A 71 -4.92 -0.01 -11.77
CA ALA A 71 -5.60 0.06 -13.06
C ALA A 71 -4.62 0.34 -14.20
N THR A 72 -5.03 -0.03 -15.41
CA THR A 72 -4.30 0.23 -16.64
C THR A 72 -5.18 0.92 -17.68
N THR A 73 -4.55 1.57 -18.66
CA THR A 73 -5.22 2.03 -19.88
C THR A 73 -4.39 1.62 -21.09
N ASN A 74 -5.05 1.49 -22.25
CA ASN A 74 -4.45 1.07 -23.52
C ASN A 74 -3.71 -0.29 -23.46
N LEU A 75 -4.21 -1.20 -22.62
CA LEU A 75 -3.77 -2.58 -22.50
C LEU A 75 -4.97 -3.52 -22.66
N ALA A 76 -4.72 -4.69 -23.22
CA ALA A 76 -5.73 -5.73 -23.40
C ALA A 76 -5.81 -6.65 -22.17
N GLU A 77 -6.97 -7.28 -21.98
CA GLU A 77 -7.09 -8.37 -21.00
C GLU A 77 -6.03 -9.45 -21.28
N GLY A 78 -5.33 -9.86 -20.23
CA GLY A 78 -4.26 -10.85 -20.29
C GLY A 78 -2.87 -10.26 -20.52
N ASP A 79 -2.73 -8.97 -20.82
CA ASP A 79 -1.42 -8.31 -20.85
C ASP A 79 -0.77 -8.36 -19.46
N GLU A 80 0.56 -8.49 -19.42
CA GLU A 80 1.30 -8.65 -18.17
C GLU A 80 1.55 -7.29 -17.49
N VAL A 81 1.31 -7.25 -16.18
CA VAL A 81 1.80 -6.18 -15.30
C VAL A 81 2.92 -6.76 -14.45
N ARG A 82 4.12 -6.19 -14.57
CA ARG A 82 5.28 -6.57 -13.77
C ARG A 82 5.39 -5.62 -12.58
N VAL A 83 5.37 -6.16 -11.37
CA VAL A 83 5.47 -5.42 -10.11
C VAL A 83 6.80 -5.72 -9.44
N GLU A 84 7.53 -4.70 -9.04
CA GLU A 84 8.78 -4.82 -8.29
C GLU A 84 8.62 -4.23 -6.89
N LEU A 85 8.99 -5.03 -5.88
CA LEU A 85 9.03 -4.64 -4.48
C LEU A 85 10.24 -5.30 -3.81
N ASN A 86 11.07 -4.50 -3.11
CA ASN A 86 12.25 -4.97 -2.39
C ASN A 86 13.25 -5.77 -3.27
N GLY A 87 13.33 -5.43 -4.56
CA GLY A 87 14.15 -6.15 -5.54
C GLY A 87 13.61 -7.54 -5.93
N GLN A 88 12.38 -7.88 -5.53
CA GLN A 88 11.66 -9.06 -6.01
C GLN A 88 10.64 -8.64 -7.05
N THR A 89 10.36 -9.55 -7.99
CA THR A 89 9.40 -9.32 -9.06
C THR A 89 8.21 -10.25 -8.91
N TYR A 90 7.03 -9.67 -9.07
CA TYR A 90 5.75 -10.34 -9.11
C TYR A 90 5.07 -10.01 -10.45
N SER A 91 4.24 -10.92 -10.96
CA SER A 91 3.50 -10.73 -12.21
C SER A 91 2.01 -10.81 -11.95
N ALA A 92 1.27 -9.88 -12.55
CA ALA A 92 -0.18 -9.89 -12.65
C ALA A 92 -0.59 -9.90 -14.14
N THR A 93 -1.87 -10.13 -14.38
CA THR A 93 -2.47 -9.90 -15.70
C THR A 93 -3.53 -8.82 -15.61
N VAL A 94 -3.64 -7.99 -16.64
CA VAL A 94 -4.72 -7.04 -16.80
C VAL A 94 -6.05 -7.79 -16.97
N ALA A 95 -7.06 -7.43 -16.19
CA ALA A 95 -8.41 -7.96 -16.28
C ALA A 95 -9.23 -7.22 -17.37
N ALA A 96 -10.39 -7.76 -17.72
CA ALA A 96 -11.26 -7.21 -18.77
C ALA A 96 -11.69 -5.74 -18.55
N ASP A 97 -11.71 -5.27 -17.30
CA ASP A 97 -12.05 -3.90 -16.93
C ASP A 97 -10.82 -2.98 -16.80
N GLY A 98 -9.62 -3.48 -17.12
CA GLY A 98 -8.36 -2.77 -16.99
C GLY A 98 -7.74 -2.82 -15.58
N SER A 99 -8.40 -3.44 -14.60
CA SER A 99 -7.83 -3.65 -13.27
C SER A 99 -6.74 -4.73 -13.28
N TRP A 100 -5.87 -4.71 -12.27
CA TRP A 100 -4.91 -5.77 -12.03
C TRP A 100 -4.63 -5.90 -10.53
N SER A 101 -4.21 -7.08 -10.11
CA SER A 101 -3.81 -7.35 -8.73
C SER A 101 -2.81 -8.51 -8.69
N VAL A 102 -1.84 -8.41 -7.79
CA VAL A 102 -0.92 -9.49 -7.46
C VAL A 102 -0.73 -9.58 -5.95
N ASP A 103 -0.68 -10.80 -5.44
CA ASP A 103 -0.39 -11.06 -4.03
C ASP A 103 1.12 -11.18 -3.83
N VAL A 104 1.66 -10.35 -2.94
CA VAL A 104 2.98 -10.53 -2.34
C VAL A 104 2.81 -11.51 -1.17
N ALA A 105 3.53 -12.63 -1.21
CA ALA A 105 3.36 -13.69 -0.22
C ALA A 105 3.73 -13.20 1.19
N ALA A 106 3.06 -13.73 2.22
CA ALA A 106 3.29 -13.33 3.61
C ALA A 106 4.76 -13.45 4.05
N ALA A 107 5.52 -14.41 3.50
CA ALA A 107 6.95 -14.54 3.80
C ALA A 107 7.79 -13.38 3.24
N ASP A 108 7.42 -12.83 2.09
CA ASP A 108 8.10 -11.70 1.46
C ASP A 108 7.71 -10.39 2.18
N VAL A 109 6.44 -10.25 2.58
CA VAL A 109 5.98 -9.14 3.43
C VAL A 109 6.72 -9.14 4.77
N ALA A 110 6.79 -10.30 5.44
CA ALA A 110 7.49 -10.47 6.71
C ALA A 110 9.00 -10.19 6.62
N ALA A 111 9.59 -10.21 5.41
CA ALA A 111 10.98 -9.89 5.17
C ALA A 111 11.25 -8.38 5.02
N LEU A 112 10.20 -7.55 4.89
CA LEU A 112 10.33 -6.09 4.90
C LEU A 112 10.65 -5.64 6.33
N ALA A 113 11.75 -4.91 6.51
CA ALA A 113 12.05 -4.26 7.78
C ALA A 113 11.20 -2.99 7.94
N ASP A 114 11.09 -2.46 9.16
CA ASP A 114 10.49 -1.13 9.34
C ASP A 114 11.23 -0.08 8.50
N GLY A 115 10.49 0.77 7.79
CA GLY A 115 11.04 1.80 6.93
C GLY A 115 10.16 2.13 5.72
N ASP A 116 10.68 3.00 4.85
CA ASP A 116 10.00 3.43 3.63
C ASP A 116 10.37 2.53 2.45
N TYR A 117 9.37 2.21 1.63
CA TYR A 117 9.48 1.38 0.45
C TYR A 117 8.78 2.02 -0.74
N THR A 118 9.26 1.68 -1.94
CA THR A 118 8.61 2.03 -3.19
C THR A 118 8.25 0.75 -3.92
N VAL A 119 6.99 0.60 -4.31
CA VAL A 119 6.57 -0.40 -5.29
C VAL A 119 6.57 0.22 -6.67
N THR A 120 7.10 -0.49 -7.67
CA THR A 120 7.10 -0.08 -9.07
C THR A 120 6.28 -1.05 -9.90
N ALA A 121 5.38 -0.55 -10.73
CA ALA A 121 4.67 -1.35 -11.73
C ALA A 121 5.10 -0.92 -13.13
N THR A 122 5.34 -1.89 -14.01
CA THR A 122 5.69 -1.67 -15.42
C THR A 122 4.82 -2.53 -16.32
N VAL A 123 4.46 -1.99 -17.47
CA VAL A 123 3.63 -2.64 -18.49
C VAL A 123 4.24 -2.42 -19.87
N THR A 124 4.01 -3.37 -20.77
CA THR A 124 4.42 -3.28 -22.17
C THR A 124 3.25 -3.73 -23.05
N ASP A 125 2.87 -2.90 -24.03
CA ASP A 125 1.82 -3.27 -24.98
C ASP A 125 2.36 -4.20 -26.10
N ALA A 126 1.46 -4.70 -26.95
CA ALA A 126 1.82 -5.57 -28.08
C ALA A 126 2.71 -4.89 -29.15
N ALA A 127 2.74 -3.55 -29.20
CA ALA A 127 3.58 -2.78 -30.10
C ALA A 127 5.00 -2.55 -29.51
N GLY A 128 5.22 -2.90 -28.25
CA GLY A 128 6.47 -2.70 -27.53
C GLY A 128 6.60 -1.34 -26.86
N ASN A 129 5.52 -0.58 -26.74
CA ASN A 129 5.50 0.64 -25.93
C ASN A 129 5.46 0.29 -24.45
N GLU A 130 6.14 1.08 -23.61
CA GLU A 130 6.22 0.83 -22.16
C GLU A 130 5.50 1.93 -21.37
N GLY A 131 4.92 1.53 -20.24
CA GLY A 131 4.36 2.41 -19.22
C GLY A 131 4.85 2.00 -17.84
N SER A 132 4.97 2.95 -16.91
CA SER A 132 5.36 2.66 -15.53
C SER A 132 4.73 3.62 -14.52
N ALA A 133 4.59 3.12 -13.29
CA ALA A 133 4.20 3.91 -12.12
C ALA A 133 4.96 3.45 -10.89
N GLN A 134 5.07 4.36 -9.93
CA GLN A 134 5.67 4.11 -8.62
C GLN A 134 4.71 4.55 -7.54
N ARG A 135 4.81 3.89 -6.39
CA ARG A 135 4.05 4.26 -5.21
C ARG A 135 4.82 3.98 -3.94
N ASP A 136 4.89 4.98 -3.09
CA ASP A 136 5.60 4.89 -1.81
C ASP A 136 4.64 4.43 -0.71
N PHE A 137 5.17 3.65 0.23
CA PHE A 137 4.49 3.22 1.45
C PHE A 137 5.52 3.00 2.56
N SER A 138 5.05 2.80 3.78
CA SER A 138 5.92 2.52 4.93
C SER A 138 5.56 1.19 5.60
N VAL A 139 6.53 0.57 6.24
CA VAL A 139 6.34 -0.58 7.12
C VAL A 139 6.62 -0.12 8.54
N ALA A 140 5.65 -0.31 9.43
CA ALA A 140 5.72 0.03 10.85
C ALA A 140 5.18 -1.16 11.67
N ALA A 141 5.94 -2.25 11.68
CA ALA A 141 5.52 -3.55 12.18
C ALA A 141 6.37 -4.04 13.37
N SER A 142 7.53 -3.42 13.62
CA SER A 142 8.42 -3.84 14.71
C SER A 142 7.73 -3.73 16.07
N ALA A 143 7.83 -4.79 16.88
CA ALA A 143 7.35 -4.77 18.26
C ALA A 143 7.97 -3.64 19.10
N ASN A 144 9.14 -3.12 18.71
CA ASN A 144 9.80 -2.01 19.39
C ASN A 144 9.24 -0.63 18.99
N SER A 145 8.52 -0.51 17.88
CA SER A 145 7.87 0.72 17.42
C SER A 145 6.37 0.75 17.79
N LEU A 146 5.79 -0.41 18.13
CA LEU A 146 4.40 -0.48 18.61
C LEU A 146 4.22 0.23 19.96
N PRO A 147 3.07 0.89 20.18
CA PRO A 147 2.68 1.41 21.49
C PRO A 147 2.66 0.30 22.54
N THR A 148 3.25 0.55 23.71
CA THR A 148 3.04 -0.31 24.89
C THR A 148 2.45 0.50 26.03
N VAL A 149 1.71 -0.18 26.91
CA VAL A 149 1.16 0.39 28.13
C VAL A 149 1.39 -0.59 29.27
N ALA A 150 1.87 -0.07 30.41
CA ALA A 150 2.02 -0.80 31.66
C ALA A 150 1.22 -0.08 32.74
N ILE A 151 0.74 -0.84 33.73
CA ILE A 151 0.04 -0.34 34.92
C ILE A 151 0.96 -0.59 36.11
N ASP A 152 1.16 0.44 36.94
CA ASP A 152 1.93 0.34 38.19
C ASP A 152 1.16 -0.48 39.24
N THR A 153 1.80 -0.79 40.36
CA THR A 153 1.13 -1.52 41.46
C THR A 153 -0.08 -0.75 41.97
N ILE A 154 -1.22 -1.44 42.08
CA ILE A 154 -2.45 -0.85 42.58
C ILE A 154 -2.36 -0.68 44.10
N ALA A 155 -2.78 0.46 44.64
CA ALA A 155 -2.71 0.77 46.07
C ALA A 155 -1.29 0.64 46.71
N GLY A 156 -0.23 0.63 45.88
CA GLY A 156 1.16 0.54 46.32
C GLY A 156 1.67 -0.89 46.57
N ASP A 157 0.81 -1.85 46.91
CA ASP A 157 1.18 -3.24 47.21
C ASP A 157 0.35 -4.29 46.43
N ASP A 158 -0.42 -3.85 45.45
CA ASP A 158 -1.34 -4.65 44.63
C ASP A 158 -2.51 -5.27 45.41
N ILE A 159 -2.78 -4.76 46.61
CA ILE A 159 -3.84 -5.25 47.50
C ILE A 159 -4.67 -4.07 48.00
N ILE A 160 -5.93 -4.00 47.58
CA ILE A 160 -6.88 -3.03 48.14
C ILE A 160 -7.40 -3.58 49.48
N ASN A 161 -7.03 -2.93 50.59
CA ASN A 161 -7.56 -3.23 51.91
C ASN A 161 -8.89 -2.51 52.20
N ALA A 162 -9.51 -2.78 53.35
CA ALA A 162 -10.81 -2.22 53.70
C ALA A 162 -10.83 -0.68 53.77
N ALA A 163 -9.72 -0.05 54.17
CA ALA A 163 -9.62 1.40 54.25
C ALA A 163 -9.41 2.03 52.86
N GLU A 164 -8.59 1.42 52.01
CA GLU A 164 -8.37 1.87 50.63
C GLU A 164 -9.60 1.68 49.76
N HIS A 165 -10.38 0.63 49.99
CA HIS A 165 -11.61 0.33 49.26
C HIS A 165 -12.72 1.39 49.47
N GLU A 166 -12.60 2.23 50.50
CA GLU A 166 -13.51 3.34 50.77
C GLU A 166 -12.97 4.69 50.26
N GLN A 167 -11.81 4.70 49.59
CA GLN A 167 -11.13 5.90 49.11
C GLN A 167 -11.07 5.94 47.58
N ALA A 168 -10.83 7.14 47.04
CA ALA A 168 -10.49 7.26 45.63
C ALA A 168 -9.16 6.56 45.37
N LEU A 169 -9.07 5.87 44.23
CA LEU A 169 -7.91 5.11 43.83
C LEU A 169 -7.23 5.79 42.64
N THR A 170 -5.97 6.13 42.78
CA THR A 170 -5.15 6.55 41.64
C THR A 170 -4.60 5.31 40.95
N ILE A 171 -4.90 5.15 39.67
CA ILE A 171 -4.31 4.14 38.80
C ILE A 171 -3.30 4.84 37.90
N SER A 172 -2.05 4.42 37.96
CA SER A 172 -0.96 5.00 37.17
C SER A 172 -0.24 3.94 36.36
N GLY A 173 0.62 4.42 35.48
CA GLY A 173 1.49 3.55 34.71
C GLY A 173 2.40 4.32 33.77
N THR A 174 2.96 3.57 32.82
CA THR A 174 3.86 4.10 31.79
C THR A 174 3.45 3.62 30.41
N THR A 175 3.91 4.33 29.39
CA THR A 175 3.74 3.98 27.98
C THR A 175 5.06 4.11 27.23
N THR A 176 5.18 3.41 26.11
CA THR A 176 6.26 3.63 25.14
C THR A 176 5.67 3.86 23.75
N ASN A 177 6.39 4.59 22.89
CA ASN A 177 5.98 4.90 21.52
C ASN A 177 4.62 5.63 21.42
N LEU A 178 4.26 6.35 22.48
CA LEU A 178 3.15 7.30 22.51
C LEU A 178 3.71 8.67 22.86
N VAL A 179 3.04 9.73 22.40
CA VAL A 179 3.42 11.12 22.65
C VAL A 179 2.51 11.76 23.68
N ALA A 180 3.00 12.84 24.30
CA ALA A 180 2.21 13.57 25.28
C ALA A 180 0.87 14.03 24.69
N GLY A 181 -0.22 13.75 25.40
CA GLY A 181 -1.58 14.03 24.96
C GLY A 181 -2.30 12.85 24.31
N ASP A 182 -1.61 11.77 23.96
CA ASP A 182 -2.26 10.51 23.56
C ASP A 182 -3.12 9.98 24.72
N LYS A 183 -4.20 9.29 24.38
CA LYS A 183 -5.19 8.83 25.36
C LYS A 183 -4.86 7.43 25.87
N VAL A 184 -4.99 7.23 27.17
CA VAL A 184 -5.02 5.92 27.81
C VAL A 184 -6.43 5.71 28.36
N ASN A 185 -7.11 4.67 27.88
CA ASN A 185 -8.44 4.30 28.37
C ASN A 185 -8.31 3.18 29.41
N VAL A 186 -8.77 3.44 30.62
CA VAL A 186 -8.78 2.51 31.75
C VAL A 186 -10.22 2.08 32.01
N GLU A 187 -10.46 0.78 32.11
CA GLU A 187 -11.78 0.28 32.51
C GLU A 187 -11.68 -0.37 33.89
N LEU A 188 -12.51 0.07 34.82
CA LEU A 188 -12.69 -0.56 36.12
C LEU A 188 -14.17 -0.77 36.41
N ASN A 189 -14.57 -2.01 36.70
CA ASN A 189 -15.96 -2.38 37.00
C ASN A 189 -16.98 -1.97 35.90
N GLY A 190 -16.55 -1.91 34.63
CA GLY A 190 -17.38 -1.48 33.50
C GLY A 190 -17.50 0.04 33.34
N ASN A 191 -16.85 0.83 34.20
CA ASN A 191 -16.71 2.27 34.04
C ASN A 191 -15.42 2.57 33.29
N ALA A 192 -15.52 3.44 32.28
CA ALA A 192 -14.38 3.93 31.51
C ALA A 192 -13.84 5.23 32.12
N TYR A 193 -12.52 5.30 32.25
CA TYR A 193 -11.76 6.46 32.68
C TYR A 193 -10.71 6.79 31.62
N GLU A 194 -10.50 8.07 31.37
CA GLU A 194 -9.53 8.52 30.37
C GLU A 194 -8.39 9.26 31.08
N ALA A 195 -7.16 8.83 30.80
CA ALA A 195 -5.94 9.56 31.12
C ALA A 195 -5.28 10.06 29.83
N THR A 196 -4.34 10.97 29.98
CA THR A 196 -3.44 11.38 28.89
C THR A 196 -2.01 11.00 29.23
N VAL A 197 -1.26 10.56 28.23
CA VAL A 197 0.18 10.33 28.32
C VAL A 197 0.86 11.68 28.60
N ALA A 198 1.74 11.72 29.59
CA ALA A 198 2.57 12.86 29.94
C ALA A 198 3.86 12.88 29.09
N THR A 199 4.62 13.97 29.18
CA THR A 199 5.87 14.14 28.40
C THR A 199 6.96 13.11 28.68
N ASP A 200 6.92 12.46 29.83
CA ASP A 200 7.84 11.39 30.21
C ASP A 200 7.28 9.98 29.95
N GLY A 201 6.13 9.87 29.30
CA GLY A 201 5.44 8.61 29.02
C GLY A 201 4.59 8.08 30.17
N SER A 202 4.58 8.74 31.34
CA SER A 202 3.71 8.37 32.45
C SER A 202 2.25 8.71 32.15
N TRP A 203 1.31 8.04 32.81
CA TRP A 203 -0.10 8.39 32.80
C TRP A 203 -0.71 8.08 34.17
N SER A 204 -1.81 8.76 34.50
CA SER A 204 -2.53 8.54 35.75
C SER A 204 -3.98 8.94 35.61
N VAL A 205 -4.86 8.21 36.29
CA VAL A 205 -6.28 8.55 36.41
C VAL A 205 -6.78 8.28 37.82
N ASP A 206 -7.67 9.15 38.30
CA ASP A 206 -8.32 8.98 39.59
C ASP A 206 -9.68 8.31 39.41
N VAL A 207 -9.85 7.18 40.07
CA VAL A 207 -11.09 6.42 40.15
C VAL A 207 -11.80 6.79 41.45
N ALA A 208 -13.07 7.16 41.36
CA ALA A 208 -13.85 7.50 42.54
C ALA A 208 -14.08 6.27 43.43
N ALA A 209 -14.12 6.47 44.75
CA ALA A 209 -14.34 5.39 45.73
C ALA A 209 -15.59 4.54 45.41
N ALA A 210 -16.64 5.19 44.89
CA ALA A 210 -17.89 4.52 44.53
C ALA A 210 -17.75 3.46 43.43
N ASP A 211 -16.70 3.58 42.60
CA ASP A 211 -16.42 2.72 41.47
C ASP A 211 -15.34 1.67 41.79
N VAL A 212 -14.58 1.87 42.87
CA VAL A 212 -13.68 0.86 43.44
C VAL A 212 -14.50 -0.30 44.02
N HIS A 213 -15.69 -0.02 44.56
CA HIS A 213 -16.59 -1.01 45.10
C HIS A 213 -17.76 -1.33 44.15
N ARG A 214 -18.06 -2.61 43.90
CA ARG A 214 -19.24 -2.99 43.11
C ARG A 214 -20.52 -2.65 43.91
N GLN A 215 -21.37 -1.74 43.40
CA GLN A 215 -22.70 -1.53 43.97
C GLN A 215 -23.48 -2.85 43.86
N ARG A 216 -23.89 -3.42 45.00
CA ARG A 216 -24.74 -4.62 45.05
C ARG A 216 -26.18 -4.28 44.72
#